data_AF-A0A1M7YJY6-F1
#
_entry.id   AF-A0A1M7YJY6-F1
#
_cell.length_a   1.000
_cell.length_b   1.000
_cell.length_c   1.000
_cell.angle_alpha   90.00
_cell.angle_beta   90.00
_cell.angle_gamma   90.00
#
_symmetry.space_group_name_H-M   'P 1'
#
loop_
_entity.id
_entity.type
_entity.pdbx_description
1 polymer ?
#
loop_
_entity_poly.entity_id
_entity_poly.type
_entity_poly.pdbx_seq_one_letter_code
_entity_poly.pdbx_strand_id
1 'polypeptide(L)'
;MAEIKELLEKQLSAFEKFKKANDERLAQLEAKGNTDPLLEEKVNKSNEEIDRLQKSIDAILVKINRPGGTGDDVREEVAEHKAAFKKFLRKGQDEGLLELEQKALNITTDADGGYAIPEELDREILTLMRNESPMRSVCSVRTIGGAQYKKLVSLGGTSSGWVDEDDPRPETNTPGLAAITPFMGEIYANPAATQQMLDDVFFDAEGWLQSEVATEFAEKESVAFLSGDGVKKPKGILAYTSVTTDDAARAFGQLQHMVAAGAAAVTGDELITLIYMLKKSLRNGASWMMNGKSVSAVRKLKDSTGQYLWAPGLQSGQPSSLLGYGIAENEDMADIATGNASILFGNFKRGYLILDRIGIRVLRDPFTNKPYVHFYTTKRVGGMLVDSNAIKILQQA
;
A
#
# COMPACT_ATOMS: atom_id res chain seq x y z
N MET A 1 -0.23 -23.38 -14.49
CA MET A 1 0.95 -23.71 -13.63
C MET A 1 1.01 -25.20 -13.29
N ALA A 2 -0.06 -25.84 -12.79
CA ALA A 2 -0.05 -27.28 -12.48
C ALA A 2 0.22 -28.18 -13.71
N GLU A 3 -0.42 -27.87 -14.85
CA GLU A 3 -0.26 -28.61 -16.12
C GLU A 3 1.16 -28.52 -16.72
N ILE A 4 1.83 -27.37 -16.56
CA ILE A 4 3.23 -27.17 -17.02
C ILE A 4 4.20 -28.01 -16.19
N LYS A 5 3.96 -28.09 -14.88
CA LYS A 5 4.80 -28.89 -13.98
C LYS A 5 4.72 -30.38 -14.33
N GLU A 6 3.53 -30.87 -14.65
CA GLU A 6 3.32 -32.26 -15.09
C GLU A 6 4.02 -32.56 -16.43
N LEU A 7 4.00 -31.61 -17.38
CA LEU A 7 4.69 -31.77 -18.67
C LEU A 7 6.21 -31.72 -18.54
N LEU A 8 6.75 -30.87 -17.65
CA LEU A 8 8.18 -30.83 -17.33
C LEU A 8 8.65 -32.14 -16.68
N GLU A 9 7.88 -32.70 -15.77
CA GLU A 9 8.18 -34.01 -15.15
C GLU A 9 8.17 -35.14 -16.19
N LYS A 10 7.22 -35.12 -17.14
CA LYS A 10 7.19 -36.07 -18.28
C LYS A 10 8.38 -35.89 -19.21
N GLN A 11 8.79 -34.66 -19.50
CA GLN A 11 9.96 -34.36 -20.34
C GLN A 11 11.27 -34.84 -19.69
N LEU A 12 11.43 -34.63 -18.38
CA LEU A 12 12.58 -35.13 -17.63
C LEU A 12 12.65 -36.66 -17.65
N SER A 13 11.52 -37.34 -17.42
CA SER A 13 11.47 -38.81 -17.48
C SER A 13 11.76 -39.35 -18.89
N ALA A 14 11.28 -38.69 -19.95
CA ALA A 14 11.59 -39.06 -21.33
C ALA A 14 13.08 -38.86 -21.66
N PHE A 15 13.68 -37.78 -21.18
CA PHE A 15 15.11 -37.50 -21.35
C PHE A 15 16.02 -38.50 -20.62
N GLU A 16 15.65 -38.93 -19.41
CA GLU A 16 16.38 -39.98 -18.70
C GLU A 16 16.34 -41.32 -19.43
N LYS A 17 15.19 -41.69 -20.01
CA LYS A 17 15.04 -42.90 -20.84
C LYS A 17 15.86 -42.80 -22.12
N PHE A 18 15.88 -41.64 -22.77
CA PHE A 18 16.71 -41.37 -23.94
C PHE A 18 18.21 -41.52 -23.60
N LYS A 19 18.67 -40.89 -22.50
CA LYS A 19 20.07 -40.95 -22.07
C LYS A 19 20.50 -42.40 -21.86
N LYS A 20 19.71 -43.18 -21.12
CA LYS A 20 20.01 -44.60 -20.88
C LYS A 20 20.07 -45.42 -22.17
N ALA A 21 19.12 -45.22 -23.09
CA ALA A 21 19.12 -45.93 -24.38
C ALA A 21 20.26 -45.50 -25.30
N ASN A 22 20.67 -44.22 -25.27
CA ASN A 22 21.77 -43.69 -26.06
C ASN A 22 23.13 -44.13 -25.51
N ASP A 23 23.30 -44.18 -24.19
CA ASP A 23 24.51 -44.70 -23.54
C ASP A 23 24.68 -46.21 -23.84
N GLU A 24 23.58 -46.98 -23.84
CA GLU A 24 23.57 -48.39 -24.27
C GLU A 24 23.91 -48.55 -25.76
N ARG A 25 23.40 -47.66 -26.63
CA ARG A 25 23.74 -47.62 -28.06
C ARG A 25 25.23 -47.34 -28.27
N LEU A 26 25.77 -46.31 -27.61
CA LEU A 26 27.20 -45.93 -27.70
C LEU A 26 28.11 -47.07 -27.24
N ALA A 27 27.79 -47.71 -26.11
CA ALA A 27 28.55 -48.86 -25.62
C ALA A 27 28.53 -50.04 -26.60
N GLN A 28 27.40 -50.30 -27.28
CA GLN A 28 27.34 -51.35 -28.31
C GLN A 28 28.11 -50.99 -29.58
N LEU A 29 28.10 -49.71 -29.96
CA LEU A 29 28.82 -49.18 -31.11
C LEU A 29 30.34 -49.28 -30.90
N GLU A 30 30.82 -48.94 -29.70
CA GLU A 30 32.23 -49.07 -29.30
C GLU A 30 32.68 -50.53 -29.16
N ALA A 31 31.81 -51.42 -28.67
CA ALA A 31 32.17 -52.82 -28.42
C ALA A 31 32.06 -53.75 -29.65
N LYS A 32 31.14 -53.47 -30.58
CA LYS A 32 30.80 -54.40 -31.69
C LYS A 32 30.85 -53.79 -33.08
N GLY A 33 31.08 -52.49 -33.21
CA GLY A 33 31.14 -51.79 -34.51
C GLY A 33 29.82 -51.76 -35.29
N ASN A 34 28.72 -52.26 -34.72
CA ASN A 34 27.38 -52.24 -35.29
C ASN A 34 26.33 -52.07 -34.18
N THR A 35 25.26 -51.33 -34.46
CA THR A 35 24.15 -51.08 -33.52
C THR A 35 22.97 -52.00 -33.79
N ASP A 36 22.32 -52.48 -32.74
CA ASP A 36 21.05 -53.19 -32.85
C ASP A 36 19.98 -52.24 -33.45
N PRO A 37 19.34 -52.59 -34.59
CA PRO A 37 18.27 -51.79 -35.19
C PRO A 37 17.12 -51.46 -34.23
N LEU A 38 16.89 -52.33 -33.24
CA LEU A 38 15.83 -52.15 -32.25
C LEU A 38 16.18 -51.08 -31.20
N LEU A 39 17.47 -50.91 -30.88
CA LEU A 39 17.94 -49.80 -30.04
C LEU A 39 17.89 -48.47 -30.79
N GLU A 40 18.23 -48.48 -32.08
CA GLU A 40 18.15 -47.30 -32.93
C GLU A 40 16.71 -46.81 -33.09
N GLU A 41 15.76 -47.73 -33.29
CA GLU A 41 14.33 -47.41 -33.30
C GLU A 41 13.85 -46.84 -31.96
N LYS A 42 14.35 -47.37 -30.84
CA LYS A 42 13.99 -46.89 -29.49
C LYS A 42 14.51 -45.48 -29.21
N VAL A 43 15.75 -45.17 -29.61
CA VAL A 43 16.34 -43.83 -29.51
C VAL A 43 15.56 -42.83 -30.38
N ASN A 44 15.20 -43.22 -31.61
CA ASN A 44 14.41 -42.37 -32.50
C ASN A 44 13.00 -42.08 -31.94
N LYS A 45 12.31 -43.11 -31.41
CA LYS A 45 11.01 -42.93 -30.74
C LYS A 45 11.10 -42.01 -29.53
N SER A 46 12.15 -42.12 -28.72
CA SER A 46 12.36 -41.22 -27.57
C SER A 46 12.66 -39.78 -27.99
N ASN A 47 13.41 -39.57 -29.08
CA ASN A 47 13.60 -38.24 -29.66
C ASN A 47 12.29 -37.63 -30.15
N GLU A 48 11.46 -38.41 -30.85
CA GLU A 48 10.13 -37.94 -31.29
C GLU A 48 9.22 -37.57 -30.11
N GLU A 49 9.29 -38.32 -29.00
CA GLU A 49 8.51 -38.04 -27.79
C GLU A 49 8.98 -36.75 -27.10
N ILE A 50 10.31 -36.54 -27.00
CA ILE A 50 10.89 -35.29 -26.47
C ILE A 50 10.49 -34.10 -27.34
N ASP A 51 10.57 -34.22 -28.68
CA ASP A 51 10.16 -33.17 -29.60
C ASP A 51 8.66 -32.83 -29.49
N ARG A 52 7.80 -33.83 -29.28
CA ARG A 52 6.35 -33.61 -29.06
C ARG A 52 6.09 -32.91 -27.73
N LEU A 53 6.78 -33.30 -26.67
CA LEU A 53 6.67 -32.66 -25.35
C LEU A 53 7.21 -31.23 -25.39
N GLN A 54 8.34 -31.00 -26.06
CA GLN A 54 8.91 -29.66 -26.31
C GLN A 54 7.89 -28.76 -27.03
N LYS A 55 7.32 -29.24 -28.15
CA LYS A 55 6.27 -28.50 -28.89
C LYS A 55 5.02 -28.21 -28.05
N SER A 56 4.66 -29.12 -27.14
CA SER A 56 3.50 -28.93 -26.26
C SER A 56 3.78 -27.90 -25.17
N ILE A 57 4.98 -27.91 -24.60
CA ILE A 57 5.45 -26.89 -23.65
C ILE A 57 5.55 -25.53 -24.35
N ASP A 58 6.14 -25.46 -25.54
CA ASP A 58 6.24 -24.24 -26.33
C ASP A 58 4.86 -23.69 -26.71
N ALA A 59 3.90 -24.56 -27.08
CA ALA A 59 2.53 -24.14 -27.34
C ALA A 59 1.83 -23.59 -26.09
N ILE A 60 2.10 -24.13 -24.90
CA ILE A 60 1.57 -23.62 -23.63
C ILE A 60 2.27 -22.33 -23.22
N LEU A 61 3.58 -22.22 -23.41
CA LEU A 61 4.34 -21.00 -23.17
C LEU A 61 3.91 -19.88 -24.12
N VAL A 62 3.64 -20.19 -25.39
CA VAL A 62 3.05 -19.24 -26.36
C VAL A 62 1.62 -18.87 -25.97
N LYS A 63 0.82 -19.78 -25.39
CA LYS A 63 -0.51 -19.45 -24.84
C LYS A 63 -0.42 -18.56 -23.59
N ILE A 64 0.63 -18.70 -22.78
CA ILE A 64 0.85 -17.91 -21.56
C ILE A 64 1.48 -16.53 -21.88
N ASN A 65 2.38 -16.48 -22.85
CA ASN A 65 3.05 -15.26 -23.32
C ASN A 65 2.33 -14.60 -24.52
N ARG A 66 1.15 -15.08 -24.92
CA ARG A 66 0.31 -14.38 -25.88
C ARG A 66 -0.19 -13.09 -25.21
N PRO A 67 0.03 -11.90 -25.81
CA PRO A 67 -0.88 -10.78 -25.57
C PRO A 67 -2.25 -11.28 -26.07
N GLY A 68 -3.20 -11.49 -25.15
CA GLY A 68 -4.50 -12.10 -25.49
C GLY A 68 -5.08 -13.13 -24.52
N GLY A 69 -4.44 -13.45 -23.40
CA GLY A 69 -4.91 -14.50 -22.48
C GLY A 69 -5.68 -13.99 -21.26
N THR A 70 -7.02 -14.13 -21.24
CA THR A 70 -7.97 -14.01 -20.08
C THR A 70 -7.90 -12.75 -19.20
N GLY A 71 -6.94 -11.87 -19.41
CA GLY A 71 -6.89 -10.51 -18.90
C GLY A 71 -6.82 -9.47 -20.03
N ASP A 72 -6.92 -9.90 -21.30
CA ASP A 72 -6.90 -8.98 -22.44
C ASP A 72 -8.26 -8.35 -22.72
N ASP A 73 -9.39 -9.02 -22.48
CA ASP A 73 -10.70 -8.34 -22.51
C ASP A 73 -10.72 -7.20 -21.47
N VAL A 74 -10.21 -7.44 -20.26
CA VAL A 74 -10.10 -6.40 -19.22
C VAL A 74 -9.08 -5.32 -19.60
N ARG A 75 -7.97 -5.65 -20.28
CA ARG A 75 -6.97 -4.65 -20.70
C ARG A 75 -7.40 -3.85 -21.92
N GLU A 76 -8.12 -4.45 -22.85
CA GLU A 76 -8.71 -3.80 -24.02
C GLU A 76 -9.85 -2.89 -23.56
N GLU A 77 -10.75 -3.37 -22.69
CA GLU A 77 -11.78 -2.53 -22.05
C GLU A 77 -11.18 -1.38 -21.22
N VAL A 78 -10.09 -1.62 -20.47
CA VAL A 78 -9.40 -0.57 -19.71
C VAL A 78 -8.68 0.44 -20.63
N ALA A 79 -8.09 0.00 -21.73
CA ALA A 79 -7.46 0.87 -22.72
C ALA A 79 -8.50 1.69 -23.51
N GLU A 80 -9.64 1.08 -23.86
CA GLU A 80 -10.79 1.74 -24.46
C GLU A 80 -11.40 2.77 -23.50
N HIS A 81 -11.57 2.42 -22.22
CA HIS A 81 -12.02 3.34 -21.19
C HIS A 81 -11.06 4.52 -21.02
N LYS A 82 -9.74 4.28 -21.05
CA LYS A 82 -8.71 5.35 -21.00
C LYS A 82 -8.76 6.27 -22.22
N ALA A 83 -8.90 5.71 -23.42
CA ALA A 83 -9.00 6.49 -24.65
C ALA A 83 -10.31 7.31 -24.69
N ALA A 84 -11.41 6.72 -24.26
CA ALA A 84 -12.71 7.38 -24.19
C ALA A 84 -12.73 8.46 -23.09
N PHE A 85 -12.10 8.21 -21.94
CA PHE A 85 -11.98 9.18 -20.85
C PHE A 85 -11.14 10.40 -21.27
N LYS A 86 -10.03 10.20 -21.99
CA LYS A 86 -9.27 11.32 -22.57
C LYS A 86 -10.07 12.13 -23.59
N LYS A 87 -10.88 11.47 -24.42
CA LYS A 87 -11.79 12.16 -25.35
C LYS A 87 -12.88 12.93 -24.62
N PHE A 88 -13.42 12.38 -23.53
CA PHE A 88 -14.38 13.05 -22.66
C PHE A 88 -13.78 14.30 -22.02
N LEU A 89 -12.56 14.23 -21.48
CA LEU A 89 -11.89 15.38 -20.88
C LEU A 89 -11.61 16.49 -21.90
N ARG A 90 -11.19 16.14 -23.11
CA ARG A 90 -10.86 17.10 -24.16
C ARG A 90 -12.07 17.74 -24.82
N LYS A 91 -13.01 16.91 -25.27
CA LYS A 91 -14.11 17.31 -26.17
C LYS A 91 -15.50 17.22 -25.53
N GLY A 92 -15.61 16.65 -24.32
CA GLY A 92 -16.91 16.39 -23.69
C GLY A 92 -17.74 15.32 -24.41
N GLN A 93 -17.13 14.46 -25.23
CA GLN A 93 -17.81 13.36 -25.89
C GLN A 93 -17.96 12.19 -24.92
N ASP A 94 -19.19 11.74 -24.68
CA ASP A 94 -19.57 10.70 -23.71
C ASP A 94 -19.87 9.33 -24.33
N GLU A 95 -19.71 9.18 -25.66
CA GLU A 95 -20.03 7.97 -26.41
C GLU A 95 -19.39 6.71 -25.77
N GLY A 96 -20.23 5.89 -25.12
CA GLY A 96 -19.85 4.60 -24.54
C GLY A 96 -19.22 4.63 -23.15
N LEU A 97 -18.95 5.81 -22.57
CA LEU A 97 -18.26 5.91 -21.27
C LEU A 97 -19.06 5.28 -20.12
N LEU A 98 -20.38 5.48 -20.15
CA LEU A 98 -21.31 4.95 -19.14
C LEU A 98 -21.39 3.42 -19.17
N GLU A 99 -21.38 2.81 -20.36
CA GLU A 99 -21.44 1.35 -20.52
C GLU A 99 -20.11 0.69 -20.10
N LEU A 100 -18.98 1.34 -20.39
CA LEU A 100 -17.66 0.91 -19.96
C LEU A 100 -17.49 1.05 -18.43
N GLU A 101 -18.00 2.13 -17.82
CA GLU A 101 -17.96 2.34 -16.36
C GLU A 101 -18.82 1.32 -15.61
N GLN A 102 -20.04 1.05 -16.09
CA GLN A 102 -20.95 0.07 -15.47
C GLN A 102 -20.37 -1.34 -15.50
N LYS A 103 -19.69 -1.72 -16.59
CA LYS A 103 -19.02 -3.02 -16.72
C LYS A 103 -17.76 -3.12 -15.85
N ALA A 104 -16.92 -2.09 -15.82
CA ALA A 104 -15.64 -2.13 -15.14
C ALA A 104 -15.77 -2.04 -13.61
N LEU A 105 -16.63 -1.15 -13.10
CA LEU A 105 -16.64 -0.81 -11.68
C LEU A 105 -17.88 -1.33 -10.92
N ASN A 106 -18.91 -1.81 -11.62
CA ASN A 106 -20.17 -2.27 -11.02
C ASN A 106 -20.75 -1.23 -10.01
N ILE A 107 -20.65 0.06 -10.36
CA ILE A 107 -21.18 1.18 -9.59
C ILE A 107 -22.39 1.75 -10.35
N THR A 108 -23.49 1.99 -9.63
CA THR A 108 -24.60 2.80 -10.15
C THR A 108 -24.18 4.25 -10.23
N THR A 109 -24.41 4.91 -11.37
CA THR A 109 -24.17 6.35 -11.51
C THR A 109 -24.96 7.13 -10.45
N ASP A 110 -24.27 7.95 -9.65
CA ASP A 110 -24.92 8.95 -8.81
C ASP A 110 -25.54 10.03 -9.74
N ALA A 111 -26.65 10.63 -9.32
CA ALA A 111 -27.42 11.60 -10.09
C ALA A 111 -26.66 12.89 -10.48
N ASP A 112 -25.41 13.05 -10.00
CA ASP A 112 -24.56 14.24 -10.13
C ASP A 112 -23.61 14.22 -11.35
N GLY A 113 -23.67 13.19 -12.22
CA GLY A 113 -23.19 13.29 -13.61
C GLY A 113 -21.67 13.22 -13.87
N GLY A 114 -20.85 12.66 -12.99
CA GLY A 114 -19.40 12.48 -13.20
C GLY A 114 -18.99 11.03 -13.52
N TYR A 115 -17.87 10.86 -14.23
CA TYR A 115 -17.33 9.54 -14.62
C TYR A 115 -16.15 9.13 -13.73
N ALA A 116 -16.04 7.83 -13.45
CA ALA A 116 -14.88 7.28 -12.76
C ALA A 116 -13.62 7.30 -13.63
N ILE A 117 -12.48 7.58 -13.01
CA ILE A 117 -11.17 7.49 -13.65
C ILE A 117 -10.86 6.02 -14.00
N PRO A 118 -10.28 5.71 -15.18
CA PRO A 118 -9.80 4.36 -15.51
C PRO A 118 -8.82 3.79 -14.48
N GLU A 119 -8.89 2.48 -14.21
CA GLU A 119 -8.11 1.83 -13.16
C GLU A 119 -6.58 1.99 -13.29
N GLU A 120 -6.05 2.04 -14.51
CA GLU A 120 -4.62 2.31 -14.74
C GLU A 120 -4.19 3.69 -14.25
N LEU A 121 -4.99 4.72 -14.58
CA LEU A 121 -4.70 6.09 -14.20
C LEU A 121 -4.92 6.28 -12.70
N ASP A 122 -5.94 5.64 -12.13
CA ASP A 122 -6.15 5.60 -10.68
C ASP A 122 -4.94 4.98 -9.95
N ARG A 123 -4.37 3.89 -10.47
CA ARG A 123 -3.16 3.27 -9.89
C ARG A 123 -1.93 4.17 -9.98
N GLU A 124 -1.76 4.88 -11.09
CA GLU A 124 -0.67 5.84 -11.27
C GLU A 124 -0.79 7.01 -10.29
N ILE A 125 -1.99 7.59 -10.20
CA ILE A 125 -2.33 8.65 -9.23
C ILE A 125 -2.08 8.15 -7.80
N LEU A 126 -2.57 6.97 -7.42
CA LEU A 126 -2.35 6.42 -6.09
C LEU A 126 -0.87 6.16 -5.78
N THR A 127 -0.07 5.82 -6.79
CA THR A 127 1.38 5.64 -6.64
C THR A 127 2.08 6.97 -6.42
N LEU A 128 1.71 8.01 -7.17
CA LEU A 128 2.19 9.38 -6.97
C LEU A 128 1.82 9.88 -5.56
N MET A 129 0.54 9.77 -5.19
CA MET A 129 0.03 10.16 -3.88
C MET A 129 0.73 9.42 -2.73
N ARG A 130 1.12 8.15 -2.93
CA ARG A 130 1.85 7.37 -1.92
C ARG A 130 3.29 7.85 -1.75
N ASN A 131 3.93 8.29 -2.83
CA ASN A 131 5.30 8.81 -2.78
C ASN A 131 5.34 10.19 -2.11
N GLU A 132 4.30 11.00 -2.31
CA GLU A 132 4.19 12.34 -1.72
C GLU A 132 3.67 12.34 -0.28
N SER A 133 2.75 11.43 0.07
CA SER A 133 2.19 11.36 1.43
C SER A 133 2.99 10.40 2.33
N PRO A 134 3.74 10.91 3.32
CA PRO A 134 4.50 10.05 4.25
C PRO A 134 3.59 9.11 5.02
N MET A 135 2.38 9.57 5.37
CA MET A 135 1.36 8.80 6.08
C MET A 135 0.92 7.54 5.33
N ARG A 136 0.73 7.63 4.00
CA ARG A 136 0.33 6.48 3.16
C ARG A 136 1.46 5.47 2.98
N SER A 137 2.71 5.90 3.10
CA SER A 137 3.88 5.00 3.03
C SER A 137 4.02 4.13 4.29
N VAL A 138 3.67 4.68 5.47
CA VAL A 138 3.86 4.02 6.77
C VAL A 138 2.60 3.35 7.33
N CYS A 139 1.40 3.82 6.99
CA CYS A 139 0.14 3.25 7.47
C CYS A 139 -0.35 2.11 6.57
N SER A 140 -1.31 1.32 7.05
CA SER A 140 -2.01 0.35 6.20
C SER A 140 -3.08 1.06 5.37
N VAL A 141 -3.10 0.81 4.07
CA VAL A 141 -4.13 1.32 3.15
C VAL A 141 -5.03 0.16 2.73
N ARG A 142 -6.35 0.35 2.78
CA ARG A 142 -7.32 -0.64 2.32
C ARG A 142 -8.40 0.03 1.46
N THR A 143 -8.65 -0.58 0.33
CA THR A 143 -9.70 -0.15 -0.60
C THR A 143 -11.06 -0.74 -0.20
N ILE A 144 -12.12 0.07 -0.25
CA ILE A 144 -13.50 -0.32 0.05
C ILE A 144 -14.46 0.06 -1.08
N GLY A 145 -15.43 -0.82 -1.37
CA GLY A 145 -16.51 -0.53 -2.34
C GLY A 145 -17.77 0.06 -1.68
N GLY A 146 -18.07 -0.32 -0.43
CA GLY A 146 -19.27 0.08 0.30
C GLY A 146 -19.12 1.40 1.06
N ALA A 147 -20.24 2.08 1.32
CA ALA A 147 -20.29 3.33 2.10
C ALA A 147 -20.01 3.15 3.60
N GLN A 148 -20.15 1.93 4.13
CA GLN A 148 -19.94 1.62 5.53
C GLN A 148 -18.89 0.52 5.69
N TYR A 149 -17.82 0.84 6.41
CA TYR A 149 -16.82 -0.13 6.84
C TYR A 149 -16.84 -0.24 8.36
N LYS A 150 -16.86 -1.46 8.90
CA LYS A 150 -16.76 -1.72 10.33
C LYS A 150 -15.68 -2.77 10.54
N LYS A 151 -14.78 -2.52 11.50
CA LYS A 151 -13.79 -3.50 11.92
C LYS A 151 -14.03 -3.86 13.37
N LEU A 152 -14.16 -5.16 13.64
CA LEU A 152 -14.16 -5.67 15.00
C LEU A 152 -12.71 -5.74 15.49
N VAL A 153 -12.46 -5.15 16.65
CA VAL A 153 -11.20 -5.29 17.36
C VAL A 153 -11.45 -5.99 18.70
N SER A 154 -10.49 -6.80 19.12
CA SER A 154 -10.49 -7.37 20.46
C SER A 154 -9.95 -6.32 21.42
N LEU A 155 -10.70 -6.03 22.48
CA LEU A 155 -10.27 -5.16 23.58
C LEU A 155 -9.27 -5.86 24.52
N GLY A 156 -8.91 -7.12 24.24
CA GLY A 156 -8.15 -7.96 25.15
C GLY A 156 -9.00 -8.42 26.34
N GLY A 157 -8.34 -8.86 27.41
CA GLY A 157 -9.01 -9.32 28.65
C GLY A 157 -9.13 -10.83 28.80
N THR A 158 -8.66 -11.62 27.82
CA THR A 158 -8.55 -13.08 27.99
C THR A 158 -7.52 -13.38 29.07
N SER A 159 -7.99 -13.88 30.22
CA SER A 159 -7.12 -14.43 31.25
C SER A 159 -6.81 -15.89 30.93
N SER A 160 -5.60 -16.33 31.21
CA SER A 160 -5.24 -17.76 31.17
C SER A 160 -4.53 -18.11 32.48
N GLY A 161 -4.76 -19.31 32.99
CA GLY A 161 -4.12 -19.84 34.19
C GLY A 161 -3.52 -21.20 33.88
N TRP A 162 -2.35 -21.47 34.46
CA TRP A 162 -1.79 -22.82 34.51
C TRP A 162 -2.40 -23.53 35.71
N VAL A 163 -2.87 -24.76 35.51
CA VAL A 163 -3.50 -25.59 36.55
C VAL A 163 -2.92 -27.01 36.44
N ASP A 164 -2.68 -27.65 37.58
CA ASP A 164 -2.28 -29.06 37.64
C ASP A 164 -3.49 -30.00 37.41
N GLU A 165 -3.27 -31.32 37.39
CA GLU A 165 -4.28 -32.31 36.97
C GLU A 165 -5.57 -32.28 37.80
N ASP A 166 -5.45 -32.04 39.11
CA ASP A 166 -6.56 -32.10 40.09
C ASP A 166 -7.11 -30.72 40.49
N ASP A 167 -6.59 -29.64 39.90
CA ASP A 167 -6.98 -28.28 40.27
C ASP A 167 -8.29 -27.85 39.59
N PRO A 168 -9.20 -27.15 40.31
CA PRO A 168 -10.40 -26.60 39.73
C PRO A 168 -10.05 -25.55 38.67
N ARG A 169 -10.72 -25.61 37.52
CA ARG A 169 -10.54 -24.68 36.40
C ARG A 169 -11.63 -23.59 36.45
N PRO A 170 -11.41 -22.45 37.12
CA PRO A 170 -12.39 -21.37 37.14
C PRO A 170 -12.55 -20.76 35.75
N GLU A 171 -13.74 -20.23 35.47
CA GLU A 171 -14.05 -19.56 34.21
C GLU A 171 -13.13 -18.34 34.01
N THR A 172 -12.44 -18.31 32.87
CA THR A 172 -11.58 -17.20 32.49
C THR A 172 -12.38 -16.09 31.83
N ASN A 173 -11.95 -14.84 31.99
CA ASN A 173 -12.58 -13.70 31.34
C ASN A 173 -12.62 -13.86 29.81
N THR A 174 -13.78 -13.59 29.21
CA THR A 174 -13.96 -13.59 27.75
C THR A 174 -13.61 -12.22 27.17
N PRO A 175 -12.86 -12.13 26.05
CA PRO A 175 -12.49 -10.85 25.48
C PRO A 175 -13.71 -10.12 24.90
N GLY A 176 -13.86 -8.85 25.27
CA GLY A 176 -14.86 -7.97 24.65
C GLY A 176 -14.45 -7.61 23.23
N LEU A 177 -15.40 -7.65 22.29
CA LEU A 177 -15.21 -7.15 20.93
C LEU A 177 -15.81 -5.75 20.81
N ALA A 178 -15.04 -4.79 20.30
CA ALA A 178 -15.54 -3.46 19.96
C ALA A 178 -15.58 -3.31 18.44
N ALA A 179 -16.68 -2.77 17.92
CA ALA A 179 -16.77 -2.34 16.54
C ALA A 179 -16.25 -0.90 16.42
N ILE A 180 -15.24 -0.69 15.59
CA ILE A 180 -14.73 0.64 15.26
C ILE A 180 -15.24 1.00 13.86
N THR A 181 -15.82 2.19 13.76
CA THR A 181 -16.21 2.83 12.50
C THR A 181 -15.18 3.89 12.10
N PRO A 182 -14.80 3.97 10.83
CA PRO A 182 -13.91 5.01 10.34
C PRO A 182 -14.61 6.36 10.19
N PHE A 183 -13.83 7.42 10.31
CA PHE A 183 -14.26 8.77 9.97
C PHE A 183 -13.98 9.00 8.48
N MET A 184 -15.03 9.08 7.69
CA MET A 184 -14.97 9.28 6.24
C MET A 184 -15.15 10.77 5.90
N GLY A 185 -14.43 11.23 4.89
CA GLY A 185 -14.57 12.55 4.30
C GLY A 185 -14.55 12.48 2.78
N GLU A 186 -15.05 13.53 2.15
CA GLU A 186 -14.93 13.74 0.71
C GLU A 186 -14.03 14.95 0.48
N ILE A 187 -12.97 14.75 -0.31
CA ILE A 187 -12.10 15.82 -0.78
C ILE A 187 -12.46 16.12 -2.23
N TYR A 188 -12.50 17.40 -2.58
CA TYR A 188 -12.81 17.85 -3.93
C TYR A 188 -11.82 18.92 -4.40
N ALA A 189 -11.59 18.98 -5.71
CA ALA A 189 -10.88 20.05 -6.38
C ALA A 189 -11.67 20.46 -7.64
N ASN A 190 -11.67 21.75 -7.95
CA ASN A 190 -12.34 22.27 -9.14
C ASN A 190 -11.46 23.29 -9.88
N PRO A 191 -10.30 22.87 -10.44
CA PRO A 191 -9.53 23.74 -11.31
C PRO A 191 -10.32 24.10 -12.58
N ALA A 192 -10.07 25.30 -13.09
CA ALA A 192 -10.67 25.81 -14.31
C ALA A 192 -9.57 26.01 -15.37
N ALA A 193 -9.83 25.59 -16.60
CA ALA A 193 -8.95 25.83 -17.76
C ALA A 193 -9.75 26.44 -18.91
N THR A 194 -9.12 27.21 -19.79
CA THR A 194 -9.81 27.72 -20.99
C THR A 194 -9.88 26.62 -22.06
N GLN A 195 -10.94 26.62 -22.88
CA GLN A 195 -11.05 25.65 -23.98
C GLN A 195 -9.87 25.74 -24.97
N GLN A 196 -9.36 26.94 -25.22
CA GLN A 196 -8.18 27.14 -26.08
C GLN A 196 -6.92 26.46 -25.54
N MET A 197 -6.74 26.43 -24.22
CA MET A 197 -5.61 25.74 -23.58
C MET A 197 -5.77 24.21 -23.63
N LEU A 198 -7.00 23.70 -23.64
CA LEU A 198 -7.27 22.26 -23.80
C LEU A 198 -7.13 21.78 -25.25
N ASP A 199 -7.39 22.67 -26.22
CA ASP A 199 -7.28 22.37 -27.65
C ASP A 199 -5.82 22.49 -28.16
N ASP A 200 -4.92 23.08 -27.38
CA ASP A 200 -3.51 23.22 -27.75
C ASP A 200 -2.78 21.86 -27.66
N VAL A 201 -2.08 21.50 -28.74
CA VAL A 201 -1.39 20.22 -28.90
C VAL A 201 -0.01 20.22 -28.24
N PHE A 202 0.56 21.41 -27.95
CA PHE A 202 1.92 21.52 -27.41
C PHE A 202 2.02 21.27 -25.89
N PHE A 203 0.91 21.28 -25.16
CA PHE A 203 0.88 21.09 -23.71
C PHE A 203 -0.26 20.14 -23.31
N ASP A 204 0.05 19.04 -22.61
CA ASP A 204 -0.96 18.14 -22.04
C ASP A 204 -1.55 18.77 -20.77
N ALA A 205 -2.41 19.78 -20.96
CA ALA A 205 -3.08 20.50 -19.89
C ALA A 205 -3.90 19.57 -18.97
N GLU A 206 -4.47 18.50 -19.54
CA GLU A 206 -5.28 17.53 -18.82
C GLU A 206 -4.42 16.69 -17.87
N GLY A 207 -3.34 16.10 -18.40
CA GLY A 207 -2.41 15.30 -17.59
C GLY A 207 -1.75 16.13 -16.49
N TRP A 208 -1.37 17.37 -16.81
CA TRP A 208 -0.82 18.29 -15.81
C TRP A 208 -1.83 18.66 -14.72
N LEU A 209 -3.06 19.04 -15.08
CA LEU A 209 -4.10 19.34 -14.09
C LEU A 209 -4.41 18.13 -13.19
N GLN A 210 -4.40 16.93 -13.75
CA GLN A 210 -4.59 15.70 -12.98
C GLN A 210 -3.45 15.46 -11.99
N SER A 211 -2.19 15.66 -12.38
CA SER A 211 -1.06 15.51 -11.46
C SER A 211 -1.11 16.56 -10.35
N GLU A 212 -1.42 17.81 -10.66
CA GLU A 212 -1.53 18.87 -9.64
C GLU A 212 -2.66 18.58 -8.64
N VAL A 213 -3.83 18.13 -9.11
CA VAL A 213 -4.94 17.73 -8.24
C VAL A 213 -4.55 16.52 -7.37
N ALA A 214 -3.83 15.55 -7.94
CA ALA A 214 -3.34 14.40 -7.19
C ALA A 214 -2.38 14.82 -6.06
N THR A 215 -1.46 15.75 -6.34
CA THR A 215 -0.51 16.28 -5.36
C THR A 215 -1.21 17.05 -4.25
N GLU A 216 -2.11 17.98 -4.59
CA GLU A 216 -2.92 18.70 -3.61
C GLU A 216 -3.75 17.74 -2.74
N PHE A 217 -4.34 16.70 -3.34
CA PHE A 217 -5.04 15.67 -2.57
C PHE A 217 -4.11 14.92 -1.63
N ALA A 218 -2.90 14.58 -2.07
CA ALA A 218 -1.92 13.87 -1.24
C ALA A 218 -1.50 14.70 -0.02
N GLU A 219 -1.26 16.00 -0.20
CA GLU A 219 -0.91 16.94 0.87
C GLU A 219 -2.07 17.13 1.86
N LYS A 220 -3.28 17.44 1.38
CA LYS A 220 -4.44 17.62 2.26
C LYS A 220 -4.81 16.36 3.02
N GLU A 221 -4.70 15.19 2.38
CA GLU A 221 -4.91 13.92 3.04
C GLU A 221 -3.84 13.62 4.09
N SER A 222 -2.57 13.92 3.81
CA SER A 222 -1.45 13.76 4.77
C SER A 222 -1.76 14.50 6.08
N VAL A 223 -2.13 15.78 5.98
CA VAL A 223 -2.51 16.61 7.13
C VAL A 223 -3.73 16.02 7.83
N ALA A 224 -4.74 15.57 7.08
CA ALA A 224 -5.95 15.00 7.68
C ALA A 224 -5.69 13.70 8.45
N PHE A 225 -4.81 12.82 7.96
CA PHE A 225 -4.41 11.59 8.66
C PHE A 225 -3.57 11.86 9.91
N LEU A 226 -2.89 13.00 9.98
CA LEU A 226 -2.10 13.38 11.14
C LEU A 226 -2.95 14.12 12.19
N SER A 227 -3.64 15.19 11.81
CA SER A 227 -4.29 16.14 12.74
C SER A 227 -5.78 16.42 12.45
N GLY A 228 -6.41 15.69 11.52
CA GLY A 228 -7.83 15.87 11.19
C GLY A 228 -8.77 15.65 12.38
N ASP A 229 -9.80 16.48 12.51
CA ASP A 229 -10.75 16.49 13.64
C ASP A 229 -11.84 15.39 13.58
N GLY A 230 -11.99 14.71 12.44
CA GLY A 230 -13.03 13.69 12.23
C GLY A 230 -14.39 14.25 11.77
N VAL A 231 -14.53 15.56 11.56
CA VAL A 231 -15.78 16.19 11.09
C VAL A 231 -15.72 16.37 9.57
N LYS A 232 -16.40 15.48 8.84
CA LYS A 232 -16.37 15.43 7.36
C LYS A 232 -14.97 15.23 6.75
N LYS A 233 -14.00 14.82 7.57
CA LYS A 233 -12.62 14.51 7.19
C LYS A 233 -12.12 13.33 8.04
N PRO A 234 -11.06 12.63 7.63
CA PRO A 234 -10.41 11.62 8.48
C PRO A 234 -10.05 12.17 9.86
N LYS A 235 -10.22 11.36 10.91
CA LYS A 235 -9.70 11.70 12.24
C LYS A 235 -8.23 11.31 12.30
N GLY A 236 -7.36 12.29 12.47
CA GLY A 236 -5.91 12.11 12.48
C GLY A 236 -5.40 11.48 13.77
N ILE A 237 -4.20 10.88 13.72
CA ILE A 237 -3.56 10.21 14.87
C ILE A 237 -3.45 11.15 16.08
N LEU A 238 -3.01 12.39 15.87
CA LEU A 238 -2.82 13.39 16.93
C LEU A 238 -4.14 13.96 17.47
N ALA A 239 -5.25 13.81 16.75
CA ALA A 239 -6.56 14.27 17.19
C ALA A 239 -7.27 13.27 18.13
N TYR A 240 -6.73 12.06 18.30
CA TYR A 240 -7.17 11.15 19.35
C TYR A 240 -6.65 11.62 20.71
N THR A 241 -7.48 11.48 21.74
CA THR A 241 -7.11 11.84 23.11
C THR A 241 -5.86 11.09 23.52
N SER A 242 -4.82 11.81 23.94
CA SER A 242 -3.60 11.23 24.49
C SER A 242 -3.60 11.35 26.02
N VAL A 243 -3.08 10.33 26.71
CA VAL A 243 -2.99 10.27 28.18
C VAL A 243 -1.62 9.74 28.59
N THR A 244 -1.18 10.04 29.82
CA THR A 244 0.07 9.48 30.39
C THR A 244 -0.10 8.04 30.90
N THR A 245 -1.33 7.55 31.02
CA THR A 245 -1.67 6.23 31.57
C THR A 245 -1.08 5.08 30.74
N ASP A 246 -0.54 4.08 31.44
CA ASP A 246 0.06 2.89 30.83
C ASP A 246 -0.94 1.97 30.12
N ASP A 247 -0.41 1.19 29.17
CA ASP A 247 -1.17 0.23 28.33
C ASP A 247 -2.02 -0.79 29.10
N ALA A 248 -1.70 -1.06 30.38
CA ALA A 248 -2.45 -2.01 31.19
C ALA A 248 -3.76 -1.43 31.74
N ALA A 249 -3.82 -0.11 31.97
CA ALA A 249 -4.96 0.57 32.58
C ALA A 249 -5.68 1.54 31.62
N ARG A 250 -5.09 1.83 30.46
CA ARG A 250 -5.62 2.78 29.47
C ARG A 250 -6.82 2.21 28.71
N ALA A 251 -7.85 3.04 28.57
CA ALA A 251 -9.03 2.70 27.77
C ALA A 251 -8.68 2.61 26.27
N PHE A 252 -9.38 1.72 25.56
CA PHE A 252 -9.24 1.60 24.12
C PHE A 252 -9.61 2.91 23.41
N GLY A 253 -8.82 3.30 22.40
CA GLY A 253 -9.07 4.50 21.59
C GLY A 253 -8.42 5.79 22.09
N GLN A 254 -7.79 5.78 23.26
CA GLN A 254 -6.87 6.84 23.70
C GLN A 254 -5.44 6.46 23.31
N LEU A 255 -4.54 7.40 23.05
CA LEU A 255 -3.09 7.19 22.80
C LEU A 255 -2.26 7.41 24.07
N GLN A 256 -1.08 6.79 24.19
CA GLN A 256 -0.18 7.07 25.31
C GLN A 256 0.83 8.15 24.90
N HIS A 257 0.95 9.20 25.70
CA HIS A 257 2.01 10.19 25.56
C HIS A 257 2.97 10.15 26.74
N MET A 258 4.25 10.37 26.45
CA MET A 258 5.29 10.70 27.40
C MET A 258 5.52 12.21 27.33
N VAL A 259 5.61 12.86 28.50
CA VAL A 259 6.03 14.26 28.59
C VAL A 259 7.55 14.28 28.70
N ALA A 260 8.22 14.95 27.77
CA ALA A 260 9.66 15.20 27.83
C ALA A 260 9.98 16.07 29.06
N ALA A 261 11.19 15.97 29.60
CA ALA A 261 11.64 16.78 30.72
C ALA A 261 11.89 18.24 30.31
N GLY A 262 12.22 18.47 29.03
CA GLY A 262 12.46 19.78 28.44
C GLY A 262 11.34 20.24 27.52
N ALA A 263 11.15 21.57 27.43
CA ALA A 263 10.22 22.19 26.48
C ALA A 263 10.86 22.49 25.10
N ALA A 264 12.19 22.57 25.04
CA ALA A 264 12.94 23.06 23.88
C ALA A 264 14.01 22.07 23.39
N ALA A 265 14.18 20.93 24.05
CA ALA A 265 15.19 19.93 23.72
C ALA A 265 14.69 18.53 24.06
N VAL A 266 14.98 17.60 23.15
CA VAL A 266 14.77 16.16 23.33
C VAL A 266 16.11 15.53 23.67
N THR A 267 16.13 14.58 24.60
CA THR A 267 17.33 13.85 25.02
C THR A 267 17.37 12.44 24.42
N GLY A 268 18.57 11.85 24.35
CA GLY A 268 18.73 10.46 23.89
C GLY A 268 17.98 9.46 24.78
N ASP A 269 17.94 9.70 26.08
CA ASP A 269 17.29 8.82 27.06
C ASP A 269 15.76 8.81 26.88
N GLU A 270 15.15 9.96 26.55
CA GLU A 270 13.71 10.04 26.24
C GLU A 270 13.34 9.22 25.00
N LEU A 271 14.17 9.27 23.95
CA LEU A 271 13.97 8.46 22.74
C LEU A 271 14.07 6.97 23.03
N ILE A 272 15.06 6.57 23.84
CA ILE A 272 15.20 5.16 24.27
C ILE A 272 13.97 4.76 25.09
N THR A 273 13.57 5.58 26.05
CA THR A 273 12.43 5.28 26.92
C THR A 273 11.14 5.13 26.11
N LEU A 274 10.93 5.96 25.09
CA LEU A 274 9.78 5.85 24.19
C LEU A 274 9.75 4.51 23.43
N ILE A 275 10.91 4.00 22.98
CA ILE A 275 11.00 2.66 22.35
C ILE A 275 10.55 1.58 23.33
N TYR A 276 11.04 1.64 24.57
CA TYR A 276 10.78 0.61 25.56
C TYR A 276 9.39 0.71 26.19
N MET A 277 8.72 1.86 26.09
CA MET A 277 7.30 2.04 26.40
C MET A 277 6.39 1.24 25.45
N LEU A 278 6.84 0.99 24.22
CA LEU A 278 6.12 0.11 23.29
C LEU A 278 6.36 -1.37 23.63
N LYS A 279 5.29 -2.16 23.67
CA LYS A 279 5.39 -3.63 23.88
C LYS A 279 6.26 -4.27 22.80
N LYS A 280 7.08 -5.26 23.19
CA LYS A 280 8.02 -5.95 22.27
C LYS A 280 7.36 -6.47 20.99
N SER A 281 6.14 -7.02 21.08
CA SER A 281 5.39 -7.53 19.93
C SER A 281 4.98 -6.45 18.92
N LEU A 282 4.90 -5.19 19.34
CA LEU A 282 4.54 -4.04 18.52
C LEU A 282 5.75 -3.28 17.98
N ARG A 283 6.97 -3.57 18.47
CA ARG A 283 8.21 -2.94 17.97
C ARG A 283 8.62 -3.46 16.59
N ASN A 284 8.21 -4.68 16.22
CA ASN A 284 8.52 -5.19 14.88
C ASN A 284 7.80 -4.35 13.82
N GLY A 285 8.55 -3.79 12.87
CA GLY A 285 8.02 -2.86 11.87
C GLY A 285 7.61 -1.50 12.41
N ALA A 286 8.06 -1.12 13.60
CA ALA A 286 7.90 0.25 14.10
C ALA A 286 8.83 1.23 13.39
N SER A 287 8.40 2.48 13.29
CA SER A 287 9.21 3.57 12.76
C SER A 287 9.01 4.83 13.58
N TRP A 288 9.94 5.76 13.44
CA TRP A 288 9.81 7.12 13.92
C TRP A 288 9.01 7.96 12.94
N MET A 289 8.26 8.92 13.44
CA MET A 289 7.69 9.99 12.62
C MET A 289 7.97 11.33 13.32
N MET A 290 8.57 12.26 12.57
CA MET A 290 8.96 13.58 13.03
C MET A 290 9.16 14.51 11.82
N ASN A 291 9.16 15.82 12.02
CA ASN A 291 9.49 16.77 10.96
C ASN A 291 11.01 16.95 10.79
N GLY A 292 11.46 17.50 9.65
CA GLY A 292 12.89 17.64 9.35
C GLY A 292 13.66 18.48 10.38
N LYS A 293 13.02 19.47 11.01
CA LYS A 293 13.60 20.26 12.11
C LYS A 293 13.86 19.42 13.37
N SER A 294 12.93 18.53 13.71
CA SER A 294 13.08 17.59 14.82
C SER A 294 14.16 16.55 14.51
N VAL A 295 14.26 16.05 13.27
CA VAL A 295 15.38 15.19 12.83
C VAL A 295 16.72 15.91 13.04
N SER A 296 16.80 17.18 12.64
CA SER A 296 18.00 18.00 12.83
C SER A 296 18.36 18.18 14.31
N ALA A 297 17.37 18.37 15.19
CA ALA A 297 17.58 18.46 16.63
C ALA A 297 18.11 17.14 17.21
N VAL A 298 17.51 16.00 16.85
CA VAL A 298 17.96 14.66 17.27
C VAL A 298 19.38 14.35 16.74
N ARG A 299 19.71 14.80 15.53
CA ARG A 299 21.07 14.66 14.96
C ARG A 299 22.12 15.46 15.72
N LYS A 300 21.74 16.58 16.33
CA LYS A 300 22.66 17.43 17.08
C LYS A 300 22.97 16.90 18.48
N LEU A 301 22.34 15.80 18.90
CA LEU A 301 22.62 15.19 20.20
C LEU A 301 24.05 14.65 20.25
N LYS A 302 24.74 14.98 21.35
CA LYS A 302 26.13 14.64 21.59
C LYS A 302 26.30 13.96 22.94
N ASP A 303 27.32 13.13 23.05
CA ASP A 303 27.80 12.65 24.34
C ASP A 303 28.60 13.75 25.09
N SER A 304 29.01 13.44 26.32
CA SER A 304 29.85 14.32 27.15
C SER A 304 31.24 14.58 26.55
N THR A 305 31.66 13.80 25.56
CA THR A 305 32.93 13.94 24.83
C THR A 305 32.76 14.80 23.56
N GLY A 306 31.54 15.26 23.27
CA GLY A 306 31.21 16.09 22.10
C GLY A 306 31.01 15.30 20.80
N GLN A 307 30.97 13.97 20.86
CA GLN A 307 30.71 13.09 19.72
C GLN A 307 29.21 12.97 19.46
N TYR A 308 28.80 12.96 18.19
CA TYR A 308 27.39 12.81 17.83
C TYR A 308 26.90 11.40 18.17
N LEU A 309 25.73 11.31 18.81
CA LEU A 309 25.10 10.03 19.16
C LEU A 309 24.55 9.28 17.94
N TRP A 310 24.24 10.01 16.87
CA TRP A 310 23.67 9.48 15.65
C TRP A 310 24.40 10.02 14.42
N ALA A 311 24.83 9.11 13.55
CA ALA A 311 25.34 9.44 12.22
C ALA A 311 24.39 8.80 11.18
N PRO A 312 24.01 9.53 10.11
CA PRO A 312 23.24 8.93 9.03
C PRO A 312 24.06 7.84 8.33
N GLY A 313 23.38 6.92 7.65
CA GLY A 313 24.04 5.98 6.76
C GLY A 313 24.85 6.76 5.71
N LEU A 314 26.18 6.66 5.77
CA LEU A 314 27.09 7.32 4.83
C LEU A 314 27.06 6.68 3.43
N GLN A 315 26.36 5.55 3.29
CA GLN A 315 26.27 4.75 2.08
C GLN A 315 25.02 5.11 1.29
N SER A 316 25.19 5.51 0.03
CA SER A 316 24.09 5.84 -0.87
C SER A 316 23.05 4.71 -0.92
N GLY A 317 21.79 5.04 -0.66
CA GLY A 317 20.67 4.10 -0.71
C GLY A 317 20.31 3.38 0.59
N GLN A 318 21.05 3.58 1.70
CA GLN A 318 20.57 3.10 3.01
C GLN A 318 19.69 4.15 3.68
N PRO A 319 18.43 3.80 4.04
CA PRO A 319 17.56 4.72 4.75
C PRO A 319 18.15 5.04 6.13
N SER A 320 18.10 6.32 6.49
CA SER A 320 18.48 6.81 7.82
C SER A 320 17.71 6.06 8.91
N SER A 321 18.43 5.36 9.78
CA SER A 321 17.85 4.67 10.93
C SER A 321 18.26 5.34 12.24
N LEU A 322 17.30 5.60 13.12
CA LEU A 322 17.51 6.09 14.47
C LEU A 322 17.27 4.94 15.46
N LEU A 323 18.30 4.59 16.25
CA LEU A 323 18.24 3.50 17.24
C LEU A 323 17.75 2.15 16.65
N GLY A 324 18.09 1.88 15.39
CA GLY A 324 17.71 0.65 14.68
C GLY A 324 16.32 0.66 14.02
N TYR A 325 15.58 1.78 14.08
CA TYR A 325 14.27 1.94 13.44
C TYR A 325 14.31 2.99 12.34
N GLY A 326 13.50 2.81 11.28
CA GLY A 326 13.41 3.78 10.18
C GLY A 326 12.78 5.10 10.62
N ILE A 327 13.08 6.18 9.90
CA ILE A 327 12.53 7.52 10.12
C ILE A 327 11.60 7.86 8.95
N ALA A 328 10.36 8.23 9.27
CA ALA A 328 9.41 8.81 8.32
C ALA A 328 9.35 10.32 8.57
N GLU A 329 9.92 11.08 7.65
CA GLU A 329 9.90 12.54 7.72
C GLU A 329 8.52 13.03 7.27
N ASN A 330 7.85 13.76 8.16
CA ASN A 330 6.56 14.38 7.88
C ASN A 330 6.59 15.84 8.34
N GLU A 331 6.61 16.76 7.38
CA GLU A 331 6.67 18.20 7.64
C GLU A 331 5.39 18.76 8.28
N ASP A 332 4.28 18.02 8.22
CA ASP A 332 3.02 18.40 8.87
C ASP A 332 3.06 18.24 10.40
N MET A 333 4.09 17.59 10.94
CA MET A 333 4.29 17.46 12.38
C MET A 333 4.75 18.76 13.03
N ALA A 334 4.26 18.99 14.25
CA ALA A 334 4.61 20.18 15.02
C ALA A 334 6.09 20.20 15.40
N ASP A 335 6.70 21.39 15.34
CA ASP A 335 8.05 21.64 15.83
C ASP A 335 8.18 21.31 17.34
N ILE A 336 9.41 21.06 17.80
CA ILE A 336 9.76 20.93 19.22
C ILE A 336 9.52 22.28 19.90
N ALA A 337 8.39 22.39 20.60
CA ALA A 337 8.02 23.53 21.42
C ALA A 337 7.06 23.09 22.53
N THR A 338 6.93 23.88 23.59
CA THR A 338 6.11 23.61 24.78
C THR A 338 4.74 23.04 24.44
N GLY A 339 4.41 21.88 25.03
CA GLY A 339 3.12 21.21 24.85
C GLY A 339 2.87 20.56 23.48
N ASN A 340 3.80 20.65 22.51
CA ASN A 340 3.61 20.03 21.20
C ASN A 340 3.92 18.53 21.20
N ALA A 341 3.12 17.77 20.46
CA ALA A 341 3.39 16.38 20.12
C ALA A 341 4.37 16.29 18.94
N SER A 342 5.66 16.45 19.22
CA SER A 342 6.68 16.64 18.18
C SER A 342 7.26 15.35 17.60
N ILE A 343 7.15 14.22 18.32
CA ILE A 343 7.69 12.92 17.86
C ILE A 343 6.68 11.81 18.11
N LEU A 344 6.49 10.94 17.13
CA LEU A 344 5.73 9.70 17.25
C LEU A 344 6.66 8.49 17.06
N PHE A 345 6.39 7.44 17.81
CA PHE A 345 7.05 6.14 17.63
C PHE A 345 6.04 5.02 17.70
N GLY A 346 6.05 4.13 16.72
CA GLY A 346 5.11 3.03 16.71
C GLY A 346 5.06 2.24 15.42
N ASN A 347 4.28 1.17 15.45
CA ASN A 347 3.91 0.45 14.25
C ASN A 347 2.63 1.07 13.67
N PHE A 348 2.83 2.06 12.78
CA PHE A 348 1.73 2.78 12.14
C PHE A 348 0.85 1.87 11.27
N LYS A 349 1.42 0.84 10.63
CA LYS A 349 0.65 -0.14 9.84
C LYS A 349 -0.41 -0.86 10.69
N ARG A 350 -0.10 -1.14 11.94
CA ARG A 350 -1.04 -1.80 12.87
C ARG A 350 -1.92 -0.79 13.62
N GLY A 351 -1.36 0.38 13.91
CA GLY A 351 -2.05 1.43 14.67
C GLY A 351 -3.14 2.14 13.87
N TYR A 352 -2.87 2.54 12.63
CA TYR A 352 -3.74 3.39 11.83
C TYR A 352 -4.07 2.76 10.47
N LEU A 353 -5.35 2.77 10.11
CA LEU A 353 -5.86 2.26 8.85
C LEU A 353 -6.45 3.41 8.03
N ILE A 354 -5.87 3.60 6.84
CA ILE A 354 -6.38 4.47 5.79
C ILE A 354 -7.34 3.66 4.94
N LEU A 355 -8.52 4.22 4.68
CA LEU A 355 -9.54 3.61 3.85
C LEU A 355 -9.80 4.49 2.64
N ASP A 356 -9.61 3.92 1.45
CA ASP A 356 -9.92 4.58 0.19
C ASP A 356 -11.18 3.97 -0.41
N ARG A 357 -12.14 4.81 -0.80
CA ARG A 357 -13.27 4.31 -1.59
C ARG A 357 -12.83 4.20 -3.05
N ILE A 358 -13.23 3.11 -3.71
CA ILE A 358 -12.97 2.91 -5.15
C ILE A 358 -13.59 4.05 -5.96
N GLY A 359 -12.82 4.51 -6.95
CA GLY A 359 -13.27 5.43 -7.99
C GLY A 359 -13.13 6.89 -7.59
N ILE A 360 -11.98 7.48 -7.91
CA ILE A 360 -11.87 8.94 -8.07
C ILE A 360 -12.78 9.31 -9.24
N ARG A 361 -13.60 10.36 -9.06
CA ARG A 361 -14.55 10.82 -10.07
C ARG A 361 -14.13 12.17 -10.61
N VAL A 362 -14.25 12.36 -11.92
CA VAL A 362 -14.04 13.64 -12.58
C VAL A 362 -15.29 14.01 -13.37
N LEU A 363 -15.83 15.19 -13.10
CA LEU A 363 -16.90 15.83 -13.84
C LEU A 363 -16.31 17.01 -14.61
N ARG A 364 -16.56 17.04 -15.92
CA ARG A 364 -16.21 18.17 -16.79
C ARG A 364 -17.41 19.07 -16.98
N ASP A 365 -17.33 20.31 -16.54
CA ASP A 365 -18.39 21.31 -16.67
C ASP A 365 -17.94 22.50 -17.54
N PRO A 366 -18.34 22.54 -18.82
CA PRO A 366 -18.11 23.68 -19.72
C PRO A 366 -19.25 24.72 -19.71
N PHE A 367 -20.32 24.51 -18.93
CA PHE A 367 -21.55 25.29 -19.04
C PHE A 367 -21.65 26.39 -17.97
N THR A 368 -21.18 26.12 -16.76
CA THR A 368 -21.37 27.03 -15.62
C THR A 368 -20.64 28.37 -15.78
N ASN A 369 -19.45 28.41 -16.39
CA ASN A 369 -18.65 29.63 -16.46
C ASN A 369 -17.86 29.77 -17.77
N LYS A 370 -18.50 30.27 -18.83
CA LYS A 370 -17.82 30.52 -20.12
C LYS A 370 -16.81 31.67 -20.00
N PRO A 371 -15.58 31.58 -20.54
CA PRO A 371 -15.03 30.59 -21.49
C PRO A 371 -14.26 29.42 -20.83
N TYR A 372 -14.43 29.21 -19.53
CA TYR A 372 -13.70 28.21 -18.76
C TYR A 372 -14.43 26.86 -18.73
N VAL A 373 -13.64 25.80 -18.67
CA VAL A 373 -14.05 24.42 -18.42
C VAL A 373 -13.57 24.06 -17.03
N HIS A 374 -14.52 23.68 -16.17
CA HIS A 374 -14.28 23.26 -14.80
C HIS A 374 -14.08 21.75 -14.75
N PHE A 375 -13.04 21.28 -14.05
CA PHE A 375 -12.79 19.86 -13.80
C PHE A 375 -13.06 19.55 -12.33
N TYR A 376 -14.30 19.19 -12.02
CA TYR A 376 -14.70 18.84 -10.68
C TYR A 376 -14.29 17.41 -10.35
N THR A 377 -13.19 17.27 -9.60
CA THR A 377 -12.65 15.99 -9.16
C THR A 377 -13.04 15.72 -7.71
N THR A 378 -13.58 14.54 -7.41
CA THR A 378 -13.92 14.12 -6.05
C THR A 378 -13.29 12.78 -5.69
N LYS A 379 -12.86 12.67 -4.43
CA LYS A 379 -12.33 11.44 -3.85
C LYS A 379 -12.88 11.28 -2.43
N ARG A 380 -13.24 10.06 -2.06
CA ARG A 380 -13.69 9.73 -0.70
C ARG A 380 -12.64 8.92 0.03
N VAL A 381 -12.25 9.41 1.20
CA VAL A 381 -11.15 8.87 1.99
C VAL A 381 -11.51 8.87 3.47
N GLY A 382 -11.04 7.88 4.21
CA GLY A 382 -11.29 7.74 5.62
C GLY A 382 -10.07 7.30 6.40
N GLY A 383 -10.14 7.52 7.70
CA GLY A 383 -9.10 7.13 8.63
C GLY A 383 -9.70 6.56 9.92
N MET A 384 -9.01 5.58 10.49
CA MET A 384 -9.36 5.03 11.79
C MET A 384 -8.14 4.53 12.56
N LEU A 385 -8.12 4.82 13.86
CA LEU A 385 -7.24 4.17 14.82
C LEU A 385 -7.75 2.75 15.11
N VAL A 386 -6.94 1.74 14.76
CA VAL A 386 -7.24 0.31 14.93
C VAL A 386 -6.65 -0.23 16.23
N ASP A 387 -5.39 0.11 16.52
CA ASP A 387 -4.66 -0.36 17.70
C ASP A 387 -4.00 0.82 18.39
N SER A 388 -4.63 1.31 19.45
CA SER A 388 -4.15 2.47 20.20
C SER A 388 -2.91 2.18 21.05
N ASN A 389 -2.50 0.91 21.19
CA ASN A 389 -1.26 0.52 21.85
C ASN A 389 -0.05 0.54 20.90
N ALA A 390 -0.29 0.57 19.58
CA ALA A 390 0.76 0.49 18.58
C ALA A 390 1.53 1.79 18.35
N ILE A 391 1.06 2.92 18.90
CA ILE A 391 1.63 4.25 18.70
C ILE A 391 1.82 4.94 20.05
N LYS A 392 3.00 5.52 20.26
CA LYS A 392 3.38 6.35 21.41
C LYS A 392 3.74 7.74 20.93
N ILE A 393 3.43 8.73 21.76
CA ILE A 393 3.67 10.15 21.48
C ILE A 393 4.72 10.67 22.46
N LEU A 394 5.68 11.44 21.99
CA LEU A 394 6.50 12.30 22.83
C LEU A 394 5.99 13.73 22.72
N GLN A 395 5.44 14.22 23.83
CA GLN A 395 4.97 15.59 23.98
C GLN A 395 6.01 16.39 24.75
N GLN A 396 6.33 17.61 24.30
CA GLN A 396 7.24 18.48 25.05
C GLN A 396 6.55 19.02 26.31
N ALA A 397 7.35 19.29 27.36
CA ALA A 397 6.87 19.86 28.63
C ALA A 397 6.09 21.16 28.44
#